data_AF-A0A6C0D768-F1
#
_entry.id   AF-A0A6C0D768-F1
#
_cell.length_a   1.000
_cell.length_b   1.000
_cell.length_c   1.000
_cell.angle_alpha   90.00
_cell.angle_beta   90.00
_cell.angle_gamma   90.00
#
_symmetry.space_group_name_H-M   'P 1'
#
loop_
_entity.id
_entity.type
_entity.pdbx_description
1 polymer ?
#
loop_
_entity_poly.entity_id
_entity_poly.type
_entity_poly.pdbx_seq_one_letter_code
_entity_poly.pdbx_strand_id
1 'polypeptide(L)'
;MDYDIIARISFTLFFFVWNIVEGFKIDTHYPKNLVVLYVYPLWRLLLLFTFVIGGLWCQALSLMMAFAITFYFMDLQLLLYKTD
;
A
#
# COMPACT_ATOMS: atom_id res chain seq x y z
N MET A 1 0.11 17.41 -24.57
CA MET A 1 0.64 16.80 -23.35
C MET A 1 -0.15 15.52 -23.14
N ASP A 2 0.49 14.37 -23.22
CA ASP A 2 -0.24 13.09 -23.19
C ASP A 2 -0.75 12.83 -21.78
N TYR A 3 -2.08 12.91 -21.60
CA TYR A 3 -2.74 12.73 -20.31
C TYR A 3 -2.38 11.40 -19.64
N ASP A 4 -2.10 10.36 -20.42
CA ASP A 4 -1.63 9.06 -19.92
C ASP A 4 -0.27 9.14 -19.24
N ILE A 5 0.69 9.89 -19.81
CA ILE A 5 2.03 10.07 -19.22
C ILE A 5 1.93 10.83 -17.89
N ILE A 6 1.11 11.89 -17.85
CA ILE A 6 0.87 12.66 -16.62
C ILE A 6 0.27 11.76 -15.54
N ALA A 7 -0.75 10.96 -15.89
CA ALA A 7 -1.41 10.06 -14.95
C ALA A 7 -0.42 9.04 -14.39
N ARG A 8 0.37 8.37 -15.23
CA ARG A 8 1.38 7.39 -14.79
C ARG A 8 2.39 8.00 -13.80
N ILE A 9 2.90 9.20 -14.11
CA ILE A 9 3.85 9.90 -13.24
C ILE A 9 3.17 10.30 -11.92
N SER A 10 1.97 10.87 -11.99
CA SER A 10 1.21 11.29 -10.82
C SER A 10 0.92 10.13 -9.87
N PHE A 11 0.41 9.01 -10.38
CA PHE A 11 0.13 7.83 -9.55
C PHE A 11 1.41 7.22 -8.98
N THR A 12 2.49 7.15 -9.77
CA THR A 12 3.78 6.63 -9.29
C THR A 12 4.34 7.51 -8.16
N LEU A 13 4.31 8.84 -8.32
CA LEU A 13 4.75 9.78 -7.29
C LEU A 13 3.88 9.71 -6.03
N PHE A 14 2.57 9.60 -6.20
CA PHE A 14 1.64 9.44 -5.09
C PHE A 14 1.99 8.21 -4.23
N PHE A 15 2.14 7.04 -4.86
CA PHE A 15 2.50 5.82 -4.13
C PHE A 15 3.93 5.86 -3.58
N PHE A 16 4.85 6.54 -4.26
CA PHE A 16 6.20 6.74 -3.74
C PHE A 16 6.21 7.56 -2.44
N VAL A 17 5.52 8.71 -2.42
CA VAL A 17 5.38 9.55 -1.22
C VAL A 17 4.64 8.79 -0.12
N TRP A 18 3.58 8.06 -0.47
CA TRP A 18 2.85 7.22 0.47
C TRP A 18 3.76 6.19 1.13
N ASN A 19 4.58 5.47 0.35
CA ASN A 19 5.52 4.48 0.86
C ASN A 19 6.58 5.09 1.78
N ILE A 20 7.04 6.31 1.50
CA ILE A 20 7.94 7.03 2.41
C ILE A 20 7.24 7.31 3.74
N VAL A 21 6.01 7.82 3.70
CA VAL A 21 5.22 8.14 4.90
C VAL A 21 4.94 6.90 5.73
N GLU A 22 4.55 5.78 5.12
CA GLU A 22 4.35 4.51 5.83
C GLU A 22 5.67 3.93 6.35
N GLY A 23 6.75 4.05 5.59
CA GLY A 23 8.10 3.65 6.04
C GLY A 23 8.56 4.37 7.31
N PHE A 24 8.17 5.64 7.50
CA PHE A 24 8.46 6.37 8.75
C PHE A 24 7.63 5.91 9.95
N LYS A 25 6.51 5.21 9.74
CA LYS A 25 5.60 4.78 10.80
C LYS A 25 5.92 3.40 11.37
N ILE A 26 6.89 2.69 10.83
CA ILE A 26 7.23 1.30 11.21
C ILE A 26 7.41 1.13 12.73
N ASP A 27 7.91 2.14 13.44
CA ASP A 27 8.12 2.09 14.90
C ASP A 27 7.03 2.82 15.73
N THR A 28 5.99 3.35 15.09
CA THR A 28 4.94 4.10 15.79
C THR A 28 3.81 3.18 16.27
N HIS A 29 3.31 3.42 17.48
CA HIS A 29 2.15 2.70 18.00
C HIS A 29 0.89 3.07 17.20
N TYR A 30 0.36 2.13 16.43
CA TYR A 30 -0.90 2.32 15.72
C TYR A 30 -2.07 2.53 16.69
N PRO A 31 -2.94 3.54 16.44
CA PRO A 31 -4.16 3.69 17.22
C PRO A 31 -5.13 2.54 16.90
N LYS A 32 -5.71 1.94 17.94
CA LYS A 32 -6.54 0.71 17.87
C LYS A 32 -7.68 0.76 16.86
N ASN A 33 -8.18 1.94 16.48
CA ASN A 33 -9.28 2.09 15.53
C ASN A 33 -8.88 1.86 14.05
N LEU A 34 -7.61 2.11 13.67
CA LEU A 34 -7.12 1.83 12.32
C LEU A 34 -6.90 0.32 12.08
N VAL A 35 -6.68 -0.42 13.16
CA VAL A 35 -6.40 -1.88 13.18
C VAL A 35 -7.59 -2.70 12.71
N VAL A 36 -8.82 -2.23 12.94
CA VAL A 36 -10.04 -2.99 12.65
C VAL A 36 -10.22 -3.24 11.14
N LEU A 37 -9.72 -2.34 10.29
CA LEU A 37 -9.85 -2.49 8.83
C LEU A 37 -8.95 -3.61 8.27
N TYR A 38 -7.82 -3.89 8.93
CA TYR A 38 -6.86 -4.93 8.51
C TYR A 38 -7.37 -6.35 8.72
N VAL A 39 -8.41 -6.53 9.55
CA VAL A 39 -9.03 -7.83 9.86
C VAL A 39 -9.86 -8.34 8.67
N TYR A 40 -10.41 -7.45 7.85
CA TYR A 40 -11.31 -7.87 6.76
C TYR A 40 -10.54 -8.39 5.53
N PRO A 41 -10.79 -9.64 5.08
CA PRO A 41 -10.06 -10.25 3.97
C PRO A 41 -10.35 -9.58 2.61
N LEU A 42 -11.49 -8.89 2.48
CA LEU A 42 -11.87 -8.15 1.27
C LEU A 42 -10.83 -7.09 0.89
N TRP A 43 -10.16 -6.48 1.88
CA TRP A 43 -9.14 -5.48 1.61
C TRP A 43 -7.92 -6.06 0.87
N ARG A 44 -7.57 -7.33 1.14
CA ARG A 44 -6.46 -8.03 0.47
C ARG A 44 -6.76 -8.27 -1.01
N LEU A 45 -8.02 -8.61 -1.32
CA LEU A 45 -8.45 -8.79 -2.71
C LEU A 45 -8.41 -7.47 -3.48
N LEU A 46 -8.78 -6.36 -2.85
CA LEU A 46 -8.70 -5.04 -3.44
C LEU A 46 -7.24 -4.64 -3.73
N LEU A 47 -6.32 -4.88 -2.79
CA LEU A 47 -4.89 -4.64 -2.98
C LEU A 47 -4.31 -5.48 -4.14
N LEU A 48 -4.66 -6.76 -4.21
CA LEU A 48 -4.21 -7.64 -5.30
C LEU A 48 -4.78 -7.21 -6.66
N PHE A 49 -6.07 -6.88 -6.71
CA PHE A 49 -6.72 -6.43 -7.93
C PHE A 49 -6.09 -5.14 -8.46
N THR A 50 -5.87 -4.17 -7.57
CA THR A 50 -5.25 -2.89 -7.92
C THR A 50 -3.78 -3.07 -8.32
N PHE A 51 -3.04 -3.99 -7.70
CA PHE A 51 -1.67 -4.33 -8.11
C PHE A 51 -1.61 -4.91 -9.52
N VAL A 52 -2.49 -5.85 -9.86
CA VAL A 52 -2.54 -6.46 -11.20
C VAL A 52 -2.87 -5.41 -12.26
N ILE A 53 -3.89 -4.59 -12.03
CA ILE A 53 -4.25 -3.51 -12.97
C ILE A 53 -3.12 -2.49 -13.09
N GLY A 54 -2.53 -2.08 -11.97
CA GLY A 54 -1.42 -1.15 -11.94
C GLY A 54 -0.22 -1.66 -12.73
N GLY A 55 0.10 -2.96 -12.61
CA GLY A 55 1.21 -3.57 -13.34
C GLY A 55 0.98 -3.76 -14.83
N LEU A 56 -0.26 -4.01 -15.25
CA LEU A 56 -0.61 -4.01 -16.68
C LEU A 56 -0.51 -2.61 -17.29
N TRP A 57 -0.75 -1.56 -16.50
CA TRP A 57 -0.71 -0.18 -17.00
C TRP A 57 0.70 0.44 -16.96
N CYS A 58 1.45 0.26 -15.87
CA CYS A 58 2.79 0.81 -15.71
C CYS A 58 3.65 0.01 -14.72
N GLN A 59 4.81 -0.47 -15.19
CA GLN A 59 5.76 -1.24 -14.36
C GLN A 59 6.25 -0.45 -13.14
N ALA A 60 6.49 0.86 -13.28
CA ALA A 60 6.95 1.70 -12.17
C ALA A 60 5.90 1.81 -11.06
N LEU A 61 4.62 1.97 -11.42
CA LEU A 61 3.50 1.97 -10.49
C LEU A 61 3.39 0.62 -9.76
N SER A 62 3.54 -0.49 -10.50
CA SER A 62 3.53 -1.84 -9.93
C SER A 62 4.58 -2.02 -8.84
N LEU A 63 5.80 -1.51 -9.06
CA LEU A 63 6.87 -1.59 -8.07
C LEU A 63 6.48 -0.84 -6.78
N MET A 64 5.92 0.37 -6.91
CA MET A 64 5.47 1.15 -5.75
C MET A 64 4.31 0.47 -5.01
N MET A 65 3.40 -0.17 -5.75
CA MET A 65 2.33 -0.96 -5.14
C MET A 65 2.84 -2.22 -4.43
N ALA A 66 3.88 -2.88 -4.94
CA ALA A 66 4.51 -4.01 -4.26
C ALA A 66 5.11 -3.61 -2.90
N PHE A 67 5.74 -2.43 -2.81
CA PHE A 67 6.21 -1.87 -1.54
C PHE A 67 5.04 -1.59 -0.58
N ALA A 68 3.96 -0.97 -1.06
CA ALA A 68 2.79 -0.71 -0.24
C ALA A 68 2.15 -1.99 0.31
N ILE A 69 2.08 -3.05 -0.50
CA ILE A 69 1.60 -4.37 -0.06
C ILE A 69 2.54 -4.98 0.98
N THR A 70 3.84 -4.82 0.82
CA THR A 70 4.83 -5.29 1.80
C THR A 70 4.62 -4.61 3.15
N PHE A 71 4.47 -3.28 3.17
CA PHE A 71 4.16 -2.55 4.40
C PHE A 71 2.83 -2.99 5.02
N TYR A 72 1.80 -3.22 4.22
CA TYR A 72 0.53 -3.77 4.70
C TYR A 72 0.70 -5.12 5.42
N PHE A 73 1.54 -6.03 4.90
CA PHE A 73 1.81 -7.30 5.56
C PHE A 73 2.64 -7.16 6.84
N MET A 74 3.62 -6.25 6.87
CA MET A 74 4.39 -5.95 8.08
C MET A 74 3.49 -5.42 9.18
N ASP A 75 2.60 -4.47 8.87
CA ASP A 75 1.61 -3.96 9.80
C ASP A 75 0.70 -5.06 10.32
N LEU A 76 0.20 -5.93 9.43
CA LEU A 76 -0.65 -7.05 9.81
C LEU A 76 0.03 -7.97 10.84
N GLN A 77 1.31 -8.31 10.63
CA GLN A 77 2.08 -9.14 11.56
C GLN A 77 2.27 -8.45 12.92
N LEU A 78 2.59 -7.16 12.92
CA LEU A 78 2.78 -6.39 14.15
C LEU A 78 1.47 -6.26 14.94
N LEU A 79 0.33 -6.17 14.25
CA LEU A 79 -0.98 -6.13 14.86
C LEU A 79 -1.37 -7.48 15.48
N LEU A 80 -1.18 -8.59 14.75
CA LEU A 80 -1.43 -9.95 15.26
C LEU A 80 -0.60 -10.24 16.51
N TYR A 81 0.70 -9.90 16.50
CA TYR A 81 1.61 -10.13 17.63
C TYR A 81 1.22 -9.38 18.91
N LYS A 82 0.63 -8.19 18.81
CA LYS A 82 0.23 -7.37 19.97
C LYS A 82 -1.12 -7.76 20.58
N THR A 83 -1.85 -8.69 19.96
CA THR A 83 -3.17 -9.16 20.43
C THR A 83 -3.12 -10.44 21.27
N ASP A 84 -1.96 -11.10 21.34
CA ASP A 84 -1.70 -12.23 22.27
C ASP A 84 -1.07 -11.72 23.59
#